data_AF-A0A6G0A957-F1
#
_entry.id   AF-A0A6G0A957-F1
#
_cell.length_a   1.000
_cell.length_b   1.000
_cell.length_c   1.000
_cell.angle_alpha   90.00
_cell.angle_beta   90.00
_cell.angle_gamma   90.00
#
_symmetry.space_group_name_H-M   'P 1'
#
loop_
_entity.id
_entity.type
_entity.pdbx_description
1 polymer ?
#
loop_
_entity_poly.entity_id
_entity_poly.type
_entity_poly.pdbx_seq_one_letter_code
_entity_poly.pdbx_strand_id
1 'polypeptide(L)'
;MTRVPDELIVEEPLEIRLDNHLVATTMRTPGEDFELAIGFCFSEGLLGDVPVTGSRYCATGSAVEGEFNVVDVETGGRAPPPTPRLGLATSSCGLCGSEAIDRLSRRWGRVVDASPFDPGVITAIARRVRSQQTLFDVTGGVHAAAAFDTGGELLAVREDIGRHNAVDKILGSLVQGGRLPAGGCGLYVSGRSSFEIVQKAWAGGFAVIVSVSAPSALAAQTARRAGIGLYGFARDGDVNLYVEQGSGGRP
;
A
#
# COMPACT_ATOMS: atom_id res chain seq x y z
N MET A 1 -37.99 -7.51 4.21
CA MET A 1 -36.65 -7.63 4.83
C MET A 1 -36.51 -9.07 5.30
N THR A 2 -35.56 -9.81 4.74
CA THR A 2 -35.33 -11.24 5.00
C THR A 2 -34.05 -11.38 5.83
N ARG A 3 -34.03 -12.30 6.82
CA ARG A 3 -32.83 -12.59 7.61
C ARG A 3 -32.19 -13.86 7.06
N VAL A 4 -30.91 -13.78 6.70
CA VAL A 4 -30.09 -14.91 6.27
C VAL A 4 -28.75 -14.87 7.01
N PRO A 5 -28.10 -16.02 7.28
CA PRO A 5 -26.72 -16.06 7.75
C PRO A 5 -25.79 -15.38 6.76
N ASP A 6 -24.75 -14.72 7.27
CA ASP A 6 -23.75 -14.02 6.47
C ASP A 6 -22.35 -14.22 7.08
N GLU A 7 -21.31 -14.20 6.26
CA GLU A 7 -19.93 -14.35 6.70
C GLU A 7 -19.29 -12.97 6.87
N LEU A 8 -18.85 -12.69 8.10
CA LEU A 8 -18.24 -11.39 8.44
C LEU A 8 -16.73 -11.51 8.46
N ILE A 9 -16.06 -10.50 7.91
CA ILE A 9 -14.61 -10.41 7.98
C ILE A 9 -14.15 -10.20 9.42
N VAL A 10 -13.05 -10.85 9.80
CA VAL A 10 -12.39 -10.62 11.08
C VAL A 10 -11.55 -9.35 11.01
N GLU A 11 -11.68 -8.51 12.04
CA GLU A 11 -10.90 -7.30 12.25
C GLU A 11 -10.17 -7.40 13.59
N GLU A 12 -8.83 -7.42 13.56
CA GLU A 12 -8.00 -7.60 14.75
C GLU A 12 -6.86 -6.57 14.81
N PRO A 13 -6.44 -6.13 16.00
CA PRO A 13 -5.30 -5.24 16.14
C PRO A 13 -3.99 -5.96 15.82
N LEU A 14 -3.09 -5.29 15.10
CA LEU A 14 -1.71 -5.69 14.88
C LEU A 14 -0.78 -4.58 15.36
N GLU A 15 0.11 -4.92 16.27
CA GLU A 15 1.22 -4.11 16.71
C GLU A 15 2.43 -4.36 15.81
N ILE A 16 2.95 -3.29 15.19
CA ILE A 16 4.13 -3.34 14.33
C ILE A 16 5.30 -2.74 15.10
N ARG A 17 6.39 -3.50 15.22
CA ARG A 17 7.65 -3.09 15.78
C ARG A 17 8.76 -3.08 14.73
N LEU A 18 9.74 -2.20 14.92
CA LEU A 18 11.00 -2.17 14.18
C LEU A 18 12.14 -2.28 15.17
N ASP A 19 12.92 -3.35 15.09
CA ASP A 19 13.99 -3.68 16.04
C ASP A 19 13.54 -3.50 17.51
N ASN A 20 12.41 -4.12 17.85
CA ASN A 20 11.72 -4.07 19.15
C ASN A 20 11.11 -2.72 19.56
N HIS A 21 11.14 -1.69 18.72
CA HIS A 21 10.49 -0.42 19.00
C HIS A 21 9.10 -0.37 18.37
N LEU A 22 8.06 -0.05 19.16
CA LEU A 22 6.71 0.17 18.66
C LEU A 22 6.69 1.32 17.64
N VAL A 23 6.24 1.04 16.42
CA VAL A 23 6.11 2.05 15.35
C VAL A 23 4.68 2.30 14.93
N ALA A 24 3.79 1.31 15.07
CA ALA A 24 2.36 1.48 14.79
C ALA A 24 1.49 0.41 15.45
N THR A 25 0.20 0.73 15.58
CA THR A 25 -0.87 -0.23 15.80
C THR A 25 -1.96 0.02 14.76
N THR A 26 -2.40 -1.03 14.07
CA THR A 26 -3.43 -0.95 13.03
C THR A 26 -4.46 -2.05 13.21
N MET A 27 -5.72 -1.82 12.83
CA MET A 27 -6.70 -2.89 12.69
C MET A 27 -6.52 -3.50 11.30
N ARG A 28 -6.45 -4.83 11.22
CA ARG A 28 -6.19 -5.58 9.97
C ARG A 28 -7.21 -6.69 9.77
N THR A 29 -7.18 -7.27 8.58
CA THR A 29 -7.68 -8.64 8.37
C THR A 29 -6.52 -9.62 8.54
N PRO A 30 -6.64 -10.64 9.41
CA PRO A 30 -5.56 -11.58 9.62
C PRO A 30 -5.12 -12.34 8.37
N GLY A 31 -3.80 -12.39 8.16
CA GLY A 31 -3.18 -12.91 6.94
C GLY A 31 -2.07 -11.98 6.44
N GLU A 32 -0.97 -12.56 5.97
CA GLU A 32 0.21 -11.85 5.46
C GLU A 32 0.75 -10.74 6.40
N ASP A 33 0.66 -10.93 7.72
CA ASP A 33 1.01 -9.89 8.70
C ASP A 33 2.48 -9.45 8.64
N PHE A 34 3.39 -10.36 8.25
CA PHE A 34 4.79 -10.01 8.00
C PHE A 34 4.92 -9.04 6.82
N GLU A 35 4.16 -9.24 5.75
CA GLU A 35 4.18 -8.34 4.61
C GLU A 35 3.55 -6.99 4.99
N LEU A 36 2.45 -6.99 5.75
CA LEU A 36 1.87 -5.75 6.28
C LEU A 36 2.89 -4.96 7.11
N ALA A 37 3.56 -5.60 8.06
CA ALA A 37 4.54 -4.97 8.93
C ALA A 37 5.74 -4.42 8.14
N ILE A 38 6.33 -5.23 7.27
CA ILE A 38 7.48 -4.84 6.43
C ILE A 38 7.08 -3.69 5.50
N GLY A 39 5.93 -3.82 4.84
CA GLY A 39 5.42 -2.80 3.92
C GLY A 39 5.13 -1.47 4.60
N PHE A 40 4.58 -1.50 5.82
CA PHE A 40 4.40 -0.31 6.64
C PHE A 40 5.75 0.36 6.97
N CYS A 41 6.73 -0.41 7.48
CA CYS A 41 8.06 0.13 7.79
C CYS A 41 8.75 0.71 6.56
N PHE A 42 8.62 0.04 5.41
CA PHE A 42 9.15 0.51 4.14
C PHE A 42 8.46 1.82 3.69
N SER A 43 7.12 1.84 3.65
CA SER A 43 6.36 2.93 3.05
C SER A 43 6.32 4.21 3.88
N GLU A 44 6.54 4.10 5.20
CA GLU A 44 6.77 5.26 6.08
C GLU A 44 8.21 5.79 6.05
N GLY A 45 9.11 5.04 5.39
CA GLY A 45 10.54 5.34 5.30
C GLY A 45 11.30 5.09 6.61
N LEU A 46 10.83 4.15 7.43
CA LEU A 46 11.46 3.78 8.71
C LEU A 46 12.73 2.94 8.52
N LEU A 47 12.83 2.20 7.40
CA LEU A 47 13.99 1.36 7.10
C LEU A 47 15.21 2.15 6.58
N GLY A 48 15.00 3.32 5.97
CA GLY A 48 16.05 3.99 5.20
C GLY A 48 16.58 3.07 4.08
N ASP A 49 17.91 2.96 3.96
CA ASP A 49 18.58 2.04 3.02
C ASP A 49 18.91 0.67 3.65
N VAL A 50 18.43 0.42 4.87
CA VAL A 50 18.78 -0.79 5.62
C VAL A 50 17.87 -1.95 5.23
N PRO A 51 18.43 -3.11 4.83
CA PRO A 51 17.63 -4.26 4.48
C PRO A 51 16.99 -4.90 5.72
N VAL A 52 15.77 -5.41 5.54
CA VAL A 52 15.13 -6.31 6.50
C VAL A 52 15.90 -7.63 6.53
N THR A 53 16.27 -8.09 7.72
CA THR A 53 16.98 -9.36 7.94
C THR A 53 16.06 -10.46 8.44
N GLY A 54 14.89 -10.10 8.97
CA GLY A 54 13.92 -11.05 9.50
C GLY A 54 12.62 -10.35 9.88
N SER A 55 11.59 -11.15 10.14
CA SER A 55 10.36 -10.72 10.77
C SER A 55 9.81 -11.88 11.61
N ARG A 56 9.32 -11.59 12.81
CA ARG A 56 8.80 -12.63 13.70
C ARG A 56 7.60 -12.14 14.48
N TYR A 57 6.75 -13.08 14.88
CA TYR A 57 5.76 -12.80 15.91
C TYR A 57 6.46 -12.67 17.27
N CYS A 58 6.09 -11.66 18.03
CA CYS A 58 6.45 -11.54 19.44
C CYS A 58 5.32 -12.10 20.29
N ALA A 59 5.57 -13.19 21.01
CA ALA A 59 4.64 -13.63 22.06
C ALA A 59 4.74 -12.64 23.23
N THR A 60 3.71 -11.81 23.42
CA THR A 60 3.55 -11.00 24.62
C THR A 60 2.33 -11.47 25.41
N GLY A 61 2.55 -12.18 26.52
CA GLY A 61 1.49 -12.53 27.49
C GLY A 61 0.97 -13.96 27.42
N SER A 62 0.11 -14.32 28.39
CA SER A 62 -0.37 -15.69 28.64
C SER A 62 -1.27 -16.23 27.51
N ALA A 63 -0.68 -17.06 26.65
CA ALA A 63 -1.16 -18.28 25.97
C ALA A 63 -2.63 -18.48 25.52
N VAL A 64 -3.50 -17.47 25.48
CA VAL A 64 -4.92 -17.74 25.12
C VAL A 64 -5.53 -16.81 24.07
N GLU A 65 -5.10 -15.56 23.87
CA GLU A 65 -5.83 -14.67 22.92
C GLU A 65 -4.95 -13.69 22.08
N GLY A 66 -3.62 -13.64 22.28
CA GLY A 66 -2.78 -12.58 21.69
C GLY A 66 -1.49 -13.04 21.00
N GLU A 67 -1.32 -14.34 20.73
CA GLU A 67 -0.02 -14.90 20.33
C GLU A 67 0.51 -14.41 18.97
N PHE A 68 -0.34 -13.81 18.12
CA PHE A 68 0.01 -13.41 16.75
C PHE A 68 -0.32 -11.95 16.40
N ASN A 69 -0.51 -11.08 17.41
CA ASN A 69 -0.87 -9.68 17.19
C ASN A 69 0.29 -8.70 17.33
N VAL A 70 1.53 -9.20 17.45
CA VAL A 70 2.73 -8.36 17.48
C VAL A 70 3.73 -8.90 16.47
N VAL A 71 4.07 -8.10 15.46
CA VAL A 71 5.11 -8.42 14.49
C VAL A 71 6.28 -7.47 14.68
N ASP A 72 7.47 -8.04 14.86
CA ASP A 72 8.73 -7.30 14.90
C ASP A 72 9.47 -7.48 13.58
N VAL A 73 9.75 -6.36 12.91
CA VAL A 73 10.58 -6.27 11.71
C VAL A 73 12.02 -6.04 12.15
N GLU A 74 12.92 -6.92 11.74
CA GLU A 74 14.31 -6.93 12.19
C GLU A 74 15.23 -6.39 11.12
N THR A 75 16.12 -5.47 11.49
CA THR A 75 17.21 -4.98 10.65
C THR A 75 18.59 -5.22 11.27
N GLY A 76 18.61 -5.82 12.46
CA GLY A 76 19.80 -5.96 13.30
C GLY A 76 20.13 -4.67 14.07
N GLY A 77 19.12 -3.83 14.35
CA GLY A 77 19.29 -2.55 15.02
C GLY A 77 20.02 -1.50 14.18
N ARG A 78 20.02 -1.65 12.85
CA ARG A 78 20.72 -0.76 11.91
C ARG A 78 19.84 0.34 11.34
N ALA A 79 18.51 0.12 11.31
CA ALA A 79 17.56 1.14 10.91
C ALA A 79 17.64 2.37 11.84
N PRO A 80 17.37 3.58 11.32
CA PRO A 80 17.29 4.77 12.16
C PRO A 80 16.30 4.56 13.32
N PRO A 81 16.62 5.00 14.56
CA PRO A 81 15.73 4.82 15.68
C PRO A 81 14.39 5.50 15.39
N PRO A 82 13.27 4.75 15.41
CA PRO A 82 11.98 5.32 15.07
C PRO A 82 11.61 6.39 16.08
N THR A 83 11.23 7.57 15.57
CA THR A 83 10.68 8.62 16.44
C THR A 83 9.24 8.24 16.76
N PRO A 84 8.86 8.05 18.03
CA PRO A 84 7.50 7.65 18.39
C PRO A 84 6.50 8.69 17.86
N ARG A 85 5.65 8.28 16.92
CA ARG A 85 4.42 9.00 16.62
C ARG A 85 3.33 8.32 17.42
N LEU A 86 3.15 8.75 18.66
CA LEU A 86 2.00 8.32 19.46
C LEU A 86 0.74 8.94 18.86
N GLY A 87 0.05 8.16 18.03
CA GLY A 87 -1.25 8.46 17.46
C GLY A 87 -1.75 7.24 16.71
N LEU A 88 -3.07 7.01 16.72
CA LEU A 88 -3.68 6.16 15.70
C LEU A 88 -3.16 6.65 14.33
N ALA A 89 -3.00 5.76 13.36
CA ALA A 89 -2.79 6.12 11.95
C ALA A 89 -4.06 6.81 11.41
N THR A 90 -4.39 7.98 11.97
CA THR A 90 -5.50 8.81 11.56
C THR A 90 -4.98 9.82 10.57
N SER A 91 -5.66 9.84 9.44
CA SER A 91 -5.60 10.88 8.44
C SER A 91 -5.65 12.27 9.08
N SER A 92 -4.58 13.04 8.86
CA SER A 92 -4.52 14.51 8.84
C SER A 92 -4.96 15.28 10.10
N CYS A 93 -4.00 15.90 10.79
CA CYS A 93 -4.20 17.23 11.38
C CYS A 93 -2.86 17.98 11.51
N GLY A 94 -2.58 18.92 10.61
CA GLY A 94 -1.64 20.03 10.89
C GLY A 94 -0.65 20.45 9.81
N LEU A 95 -0.39 19.65 8.77
CA LEU A 95 0.54 20.00 7.69
C LEU A 95 -0.19 20.47 6.45
N CYS A 96 0.32 21.53 5.81
CA CYS A 96 -0.16 21.94 4.50
C CYS A 96 0.15 20.84 3.47
N GLY A 97 -0.76 20.59 2.53
CA GLY A 97 -0.58 19.53 1.51
C GLY A 97 0.69 19.69 0.67
N SER A 98 1.12 20.93 0.42
CA SER A 98 2.38 21.21 -0.29
C SER A 98 3.62 20.82 0.53
N GLU A 99 3.65 21.14 1.82
CA GLU A 99 4.76 20.76 2.71
C GLU A 99 4.90 19.23 2.83
N ALA A 100 3.77 18.53 2.88
CA ALA A 100 3.74 17.08 2.86
C ALA A 100 4.36 16.54 1.55
N ILE A 101 3.95 17.07 0.39
CA ILE A 101 4.50 16.71 -0.92
C ILE A 101 6.00 17.02 -1.02
N ASP A 102 6.45 18.17 -0.52
CA ASP A 102 7.87 18.55 -0.55
C ASP A 102 8.71 17.63 0.33
N ARG A 103 8.19 17.22 1.49
CA ARG A 103 8.83 16.24 2.34
C ARG A 103 8.99 14.88 1.65
N LEU A 104 7.99 14.43 0.89
CA LEU A 104 8.10 13.20 0.09
C LEU A 104 9.13 13.35 -1.03
N SER A 105 9.11 14.48 -1.73
CA SER A 105 10.03 14.78 -2.84
C SER A 105 11.51 14.83 -2.42
N ARG A 106 11.79 15.14 -1.15
CA ARG A 106 13.15 15.09 -0.59
C ARG A 106 13.62 13.67 -0.27
N ARG A 107 12.69 12.74 -0.04
CA ARG A 107 13.01 11.34 0.23
C ARG A 107 13.10 10.51 -1.04
N TRP A 108 12.17 10.72 -1.96
CA TRP A 108 12.08 9.95 -3.19
C TRP A 108 12.16 10.87 -4.40
N GLY A 109 12.99 10.48 -5.35
CA GLY A 109 13.06 11.12 -6.66
C GLY A 109 11.78 10.87 -7.48
N ARG A 110 11.64 11.60 -8.58
CA ARG A 110 10.56 11.31 -9.55
C ARG A 110 10.74 9.91 -10.13
N VAL A 111 9.63 9.20 -10.31
CA VAL A 111 9.57 7.99 -11.12
C VAL A 111 9.69 8.41 -12.58
N VAL A 112 10.82 8.07 -13.20
CA VAL A 112 11.17 8.41 -14.59
C VAL A 112 11.49 7.15 -15.38
N ASP A 113 11.49 7.26 -16.71
CA ASP A 113 11.92 6.21 -17.64
C ASP A 113 11.15 4.87 -17.56
N ALA A 114 9.98 4.88 -16.93
CA ALA A 114 9.07 3.74 -16.94
C ALA A 114 8.44 3.58 -18.34
N SER A 115 8.44 2.34 -18.85
CA SER A 115 7.75 2.02 -20.10
C SER A 115 6.25 2.35 -19.97
N PRO A 116 5.62 2.94 -20.99
CA PRO A 116 4.20 3.24 -20.93
C PRO A 116 3.38 1.95 -20.85
N PHE A 117 2.32 1.97 -20.06
CA PHE A 117 1.36 0.87 -20.01
C PHE A 117 0.44 0.94 -21.22
N ASP A 118 0.15 -0.22 -21.81
CA ASP A 118 -0.89 -0.33 -22.83
C ASP A 118 -2.26 0.02 -22.22
N PRO A 119 -3.08 0.89 -22.85
CA PRO A 119 -4.39 1.25 -22.32
C PRO A 119 -5.31 0.04 -22.07
N GLY A 120 -5.21 -1.02 -22.88
CA GLY A 120 -5.95 -2.26 -22.71
C GLY A 120 -5.56 -3.03 -21.45
N VAL A 121 -4.30 -2.94 -21.02
CA VAL A 121 -3.86 -3.47 -19.71
C VAL A 121 -4.49 -2.67 -18.58
N ILE A 122 -4.46 -1.34 -18.67
CA ILE A 122 -5.02 -0.45 -17.65
C ILE A 122 -6.53 -0.66 -17.47
N THR A 123 -7.28 -0.82 -18.55
CA THR A 123 -8.73 -1.05 -18.48
C THR A 123 -9.10 -2.47 -18.06
N ALA A 124 -8.24 -3.46 -18.32
CA ALA A 124 -8.50 -4.85 -17.95
C ALA A 124 -8.12 -5.20 -16.50
N ILE A 125 -7.27 -4.42 -15.84
CA ILE A 125 -6.65 -4.82 -14.56
C ILE A 125 -7.67 -5.03 -13.44
N ALA A 126 -8.69 -4.18 -13.34
CA ALA A 126 -9.71 -4.29 -12.30
C ALA A 126 -10.44 -5.64 -12.35
N ARG A 127 -10.78 -6.11 -13.56
CA ARG A 127 -11.41 -7.42 -13.78
C ARG A 127 -10.46 -8.56 -13.40
N ARG A 128 -9.17 -8.43 -13.72
CA ARG A 128 -8.17 -9.48 -13.43
C ARG A 128 -7.88 -9.60 -11.94
N VAL A 129 -7.87 -8.49 -11.21
CA VAL A 129 -7.74 -8.51 -9.74
C VAL A 129 -9.00 -9.07 -9.10
N ARG A 130 -10.20 -8.69 -9.57
CA ARG A 130 -11.47 -9.19 -9.03
C ARG A 130 -11.54 -10.72 -9.00
N SER A 131 -11.01 -11.41 -10.03
CA SER A 131 -10.98 -12.88 -10.07
C SER A 131 -10.03 -13.55 -9.06
N GLN A 132 -9.23 -12.78 -8.31
CA GLN A 132 -8.33 -13.29 -7.26
C GLN A 132 -8.74 -12.84 -5.85
N GLN A 133 -9.90 -12.19 -5.70
CA GLN A 133 -10.36 -11.64 -4.43
C GLN A 133 -11.26 -12.62 -3.66
N THR A 134 -10.67 -13.65 -3.07
CA THR A 134 -11.43 -14.71 -2.40
C THR A 134 -12.14 -14.25 -1.12
N LEU A 135 -11.53 -13.36 -0.33
CA LEU A 135 -12.15 -12.86 0.90
C LEU A 135 -13.31 -11.90 0.59
N PHE A 136 -13.18 -11.11 -0.48
CA PHE A 136 -14.29 -10.27 -0.94
C PHE A 136 -15.48 -11.09 -1.46
N ASP A 137 -15.24 -12.22 -2.15
CA ASP A 137 -16.33 -13.10 -2.61
C ASP A 137 -17.17 -13.65 -1.46
N VAL A 138 -16.53 -13.88 -0.32
CA VAL A 138 -17.18 -14.44 0.86
C VAL A 138 -17.83 -13.37 1.73
N THR A 139 -17.14 -12.24 1.95
CA THR A 139 -17.54 -11.27 2.98
C THR A 139 -18.05 -9.94 2.43
N GLY A 140 -17.70 -9.58 1.18
CA GLY A 140 -17.92 -8.26 0.60
C GLY A 140 -17.28 -7.08 1.36
N GLY A 141 -16.54 -7.35 2.43
CA GLY A 141 -16.17 -6.35 3.45
C GLY A 141 -14.70 -5.92 3.43
N VAL A 142 -13.95 -6.29 2.38
CA VAL A 142 -12.51 -6.02 2.28
C VAL A 142 -12.15 -5.13 1.10
N HIS A 143 -11.03 -4.44 1.23
CA HIS A 143 -10.32 -3.82 0.13
C HIS A 143 -9.28 -4.78 -0.45
N ALA A 144 -8.89 -4.53 -1.70
CA ALA A 144 -7.80 -5.23 -2.36
C ALA A 144 -6.79 -4.24 -2.94
N ALA A 145 -5.53 -4.65 -2.96
CA ALA A 145 -4.47 -4.04 -3.73
C ALA A 145 -3.74 -5.10 -4.54
N ALA A 146 -3.15 -4.71 -5.67
CA ALA A 146 -2.35 -5.61 -6.47
C ALA A 146 -1.17 -4.89 -7.14
N ALA A 147 -0.02 -5.56 -7.21
CA ALA A 147 1.07 -5.15 -8.09
C ALA A 147 0.98 -5.92 -9.40
N PHE A 148 1.16 -5.24 -10.52
CA PHE A 148 1.10 -5.85 -11.85
C PHE A 148 2.16 -5.29 -12.78
N ASP A 149 2.62 -6.09 -13.74
CA ASP A 149 3.60 -5.65 -14.74
C ASP A 149 2.96 -4.96 -15.95
N THR A 150 3.78 -4.52 -16.91
CA THR A 150 3.30 -3.86 -18.14
C THR A 150 2.46 -4.77 -19.05
N GLY A 151 2.53 -6.10 -18.89
CA GLY A 151 1.67 -7.07 -19.57
C GLY A 151 0.34 -7.34 -18.85
N GLY A 152 0.15 -6.77 -17.65
CA GLY A 152 -1.00 -7.03 -16.80
C GLY A 152 -0.93 -8.36 -16.06
N GLU A 153 0.25 -8.99 -15.96
CA GLU A 153 0.46 -10.11 -15.05
C GLU A 153 0.42 -9.62 -13.60
N LEU A 154 -0.31 -10.31 -12.74
CA LEU A 154 -0.41 -9.98 -11.32
C LEU A 154 0.79 -10.59 -10.59
N LEU A 155 1.64 -9.73 -10.02
CA LEU A 155 2.79 -10.14 -9.22
C LEU A 155 2.38 -10.53 -7.79
N ALA A 156 1.41 -9.80 -7.24
CA ALA A 156 0.80 -10.07 -5.94
C ALA A 156 -0.60 -9.44 -5.88
N VAL A 157 -1.51 -10.08 -5.15
CA VAL A 157 -2.84 -9.56 -4.78
C VAL A 157 -2.99 -9.73 -3.28
N ARG A 158 -3.44 -8.68 -2.58
CA ARG A 158 -3.63 -8.70 -1.12
C ARG A 158 -4.94 -8.05 -0.76
N GLU A 159 -5.61 -8.66 0.21
CA GLU A 159 -6.89 -8.20 0.75
C GLU A 159 -6.73 -7.80 2.22
N ASP A 160 -7.46 -6.76 2.60
CA ASP A 160 -7.54 -6.30 3.98
C ASP A 160 -8.76 -5.41 4.18
N ILE A 161 -9.35 -5.41 5.37
CA ILE A 161 -10.40 -4.46 5.76
C ILE A 161 -9.96 -3.00 5.57
N GLY A 162 -8.67 -2.71 5.75
CA GLY A 162 -8.05 -1.42 5.49
C GLY A 162 -7.39 -1.35 4.12
N ARG A 163 -7.84 -0.43 3.24
CA ARG A 163 -7.19 -0.20 1.93
C ARG A 163 -5.69 0.13 2.01
N HIS A 164 -5.26 0.81 3.07
CA HIS A 164 -3.85 1.17 3.25
C HIS A 164 -3.03 -0.07 3.62
N ASN A 165 -3.56 -0.92 4.51
CA ASN A 165 -2.96 -2.21 4.87
C ASN A 165 -2.83 -3.13 3.64
N ALA A 166 -3.84 -3.18 2.76
CA ALA A 166 -3.75 -3.96 1.53
C ALA A 166 -2.57 -3.51 0.65
N VAL A 167 -2.33 -2.19 0.53
CA VAL A 167 -1.17 -1.65 -0.19
C VAL A 167 0.14 -1.94 0.55
N ASP A 168 0.16 -1.83 1.88
CA ASP A 168 1.35 -2.18 2.67
C ASP A 168 1.69 -3.68 2.51
N LYS A 169 0.71 -4.59 2.53
CA LYS A 169 0.94 -6.02 2.22
C LYS A 169 1.57 -6.20 0.84
N ILE A 170 1.11 -5.47 -0.19
CA ILE A 170 1.75 -5.50 -1.51
C ILE A 170 3.20 -5.03 -1.46
N LEU A 171 3.49 -3.91 -0.79
CA LEU A 171 4.85 -3.41 -0.65
C LEU A 171 5.75 -4.39 0.10
N GLY A 172 5.27 -4.98 1.20
CA GLY A 172 6.01 -5.98 1.95
C GLY A 172 6.33 -7.21 1.12
N SER A 173 5.36 -7.70 0.34
CA SER A 173 5.58 -8.81 -0.60
C SER A 173 6.67 -8.49 -1.62
N LEU A 174 6.69 -7.27 -2.17
CA LEU A 174 7.73 -6.83 -3.11
C LEU A 174 9.09 -6.64 -2.44
N VAL A 175 9.15 -6.15 -1.19
CA VAL A 175 10.39 -6.08 -0.40
C VAL A 175 10.97 -7.49 -0.21
N GLN A 176 10.16 -8.43 0.28
CA GLN A 176 10.59 -9.82 0.50
C GLN A 176 11.01 -10.51 -0.79
N GLY A 177 10.34 -10.20 -1.90
CA GLY A 177 10.66 -10.72 -3.23
C GLY A 177 11.82 -10.02 -3.94
N GLY A 178 12.44 -9.00 -3.33
CA GLY A 178 13.53 -8.23 -3.97
C GLY A 178 13.11 -7.53 -5.26
N ARG A 179 11.84 -7.11 -5.37
CA ARG A 179 11.26 -6.52 -6.60
C ARG A 179 11.08 -5.00 -6.54
N LEU A 180 11.68 -4.35 -5.54
CA LEU A 180 11.69 -2.88 -5.43
C LEU A 180 13.04 -2.32 -5.92
N PRO A 181 13.05 -1.13 -6.56
CA PRO A 181 11.89 -0.30 -6.91
C PRO A 181 11.05 -0.91 -8.04
N ALA A 182 9.73 -0.74 -7.95
CA ALA A 182 8.73 -1.32 -8.85
C ALA A 182 8.51 -0.46 -10.12
N GLY A 183 9.57 0.10 -10.69
CA GLY A 183 9.51 1.08 -11.80
C GLY A 183 8.85 0.56 -13.09
N GLY A 184 8.81 -0.76 -13.29
CA GLY A 184 8.11 -1.42 -14.40
C GLY A 184 6.71 -1.93 -14.04
N CYS A 185 6.18 -1.58 -12.86
CA CYS A 185 4.93 -2.10 -12.33
C CYS A 185 3.90 -1.00 -12.10
N GLY A 186 2.63 -1.40 -12.18
CA GLY A 186 1.49 -0.63 -11.74
C GLY A 186 0.97 -1.13 -10.39
N LEU A 187 0.29 -0.23 -9.67
CA LEU A 187 -0.44 -0.53 -8.44
C LEU A 187 -1.94 -0.40 -8.70
N TYR A 188 -2.69 -1.48 -8.47
CA TYR A 188 -4.14 -1.44 -8.44
C TYR A 188 -4.63 -1.30 -6.99
N VAL A 189 -5.71 -0.53 -6.78
CA VAL A 189 -6.44 -0.46 -5.51
C VAL A 189 -7.96 -0.47 -5.73
N SER A 190 -8.69 -1.28 -4.96
CA SER A 190 -10.16 -1.32 -5.03
C SER A 190 -10.84 -0.11 -4.38
N GLY A 191 -10.10 0.67 -3.58
CA GLY A 191 -10.58 1.87 -2.91
C GLY A 191 -10.36 3.16 -3.68
N ARG A 192 -10.44 4.29 -2.95
CA ARG A 192 -10.06 5.62 -3.42
C ARG A 192 -8.55 5.80 -3.38
N SER A 193 -8.00 6.52 -4.36
CA SER A 193 -6.61 7.00 -4.32
C SER A 193 -6.50 8.26 -3.46
N SER A 194 -6.12 8.09 -2.19
CA SER A 194 -5.78 9.19 -1.27
C SER A 194 -4.32 9.64 -1.46
N PHE A 195 -3.94 10.76 -0.82
CA PHE A 195 -2.55 11.18 -0.72
C PHE A 195 -1.64 10.05 -0.22
N GLU A 196 -2.07 9.34 0.83
CA GLU A 196 -1.28 8.26 1.45
C GLU A 196 -1.12 7.05 0.52
N ILE A 197 -2.13 6.72 -0.29
CA ILE A 197 -1.99 5.66 -1.31
C ILE A 197 -0.94 6.05 -2.35
N VAL A 198 -0.95 7.31 -2.81
CA VAL A 198 0.07 7.80 -3.75
C VAL A 198 1.45 7.87 -3.09
N GLN A 199 1.54 8.25 -1.82
CA GLN A 199 2.79 8.21 -1.05
C GLN A 199 3.38 6.79 -1.03
N LYS A 200 2.56 5.78 -0.70
CA LYS A 200 2.98 4.37 -0.65
C LYS A 200 3.41 3.87 -2.04
N ALA A 201 2.66 4.25 -3.08
CA ALA A 201 3.03 3.93 -4.45
C ALA A 201 4.37 4.58 -4.86
N TRP A 202 4.60 5.83 -4.44
CA TRP A 202 5.85 6.54 -4.70
C TRP A 202 7.03 5.93 -3.95
N ALA A 203 6.83 5.54 -2.68
CA ALA A 203 7.83 4.79 -1.91
C ALA A 203 8.24 3.50 -2.63
N GLY A 204 7.26 2.76 -3.17
CA GLY A 204 7.50 1.55 -3.97
C GLY A 204 8.06 1.81 -5.37
N GLY A 205 8.04 3.06 -5.86
CA GLY A 205 8.49 3.40 -7.20
C GLY A 205 7.56 2.93 -8.32
N PHE A 206 6.27 2.73 -8.05
CA PHE A 206 5.31 2.32 -9.08
C PHE A 206 5.13 3.39 -10.15
N ALA A 207 4.97 2.97 -11.41
CA ALA A 207 4.81 3.87 -12.55
C ALA A 207 3.37 4.39 -12.70
N VAL A 208 2.38 3.58 -12.36
CA VAL A 208 0.96 3.91 -12.46
C VAL A 208 0.17 3.44 -11.26
N ILE A 209 -0.92 4.14 -10.97
CA ILE A 209 -1.95 3.73 -10.01
C ILE A 209 -3.28 3.63 -10.75
N VAL A 210 -3.96 2.50 -10.60
CA VAL A 210 -5.31 2.26 -11.12
C VAL A 210 -6.25 2.03 -9.95
N SER A 211 -7.26 2.89 -9.80
CA SER A 211 -8.21 2.81 -8.70
C SER A 211 -9.65 2.68 -9.16
N VAL A 212 -10.42 1.83 -8.47
CA VAL A 212 -11.86 1.63 -8.76
C VAL A 212 -12.67 2.88 -8.42
N SER A 213 -12.25 3.65 -7.41
CA SER A 213 -12.94 4.88 -6.99
C SER A 213 -12.18 6.16 -7.39
N ALA A 214 -12.74 7.31 -7.03
CA ALA A 214 -12.14 8.61 -7.33
C ALA A 214 -10.80 8.85 -6.60
N PRO A 215 -9.84 9.55 -7.22
CA PRO A 215 -8.72 10.18 -6.51
C PRO A 215 -9.14 11.48 -5.82
N SER A 216 -8.39 11.91 -4.80
CA SER A 216 -8.51 13.27 -4.26
C SER A 216 -7.65 14.27 -5.05
N ALA A 217 -7.95 15.56 -4.95
CA ALA A 217 -7.14 16.61 -5.59
C ALA A 217 -5.67 16.59 -5.10
N LEU A 218 -5.47 16.34 -3.79
CA LEU A 218 -4.13 16.22 -3.22
C LEU A 218 -3.41 14.98 -3.77
N ALA A 219 -4.10 13.85 -3.92
CA ALA A 219 -3.52 12.65 -4.54
C ALA A 219 -3.05 12.91 -5.98
N ALA A 220 -3.86 13.62 -6.78
CA ALA A 220 -3.47 14.00 -8.15
C ALA A 220 -2.25 14.95 -8.16
N GLN A 221 -2.16 15.91 -7.24
CA GLN A 221 -0.98 16.77 -7.12
C GLN A 221 0.28 15.97 -6.73
N THR A 222 0.15 15.04 -5.79
CA THR A 222 1.26 14.15 -5.39
C THR A 222 1.71 13.26 -6.54
N ALA A 223 0.77 12.67 -7.29
CA ALA A 223 1.08 11.81 -8.44
C ALA A 223 1.83 12.59 -9.53
N ARG A 224 1.40 13.82 -9.84
CA ARG A 224 2.15 14.71 -10.76
C ARG A 224 3.55 15.01 -10.24
N ARG A 225 3.71 15.30 -8.95
CA ARG A 225 5.04 15.56 -8.37
C ARG A 225 5.93 14.34 -8.43
N ALA A 226 5.36 13.15 -8.24
CA ALA A 226 6.04 11.87 -8.29
C ALA A 226 6.34 11.38 -9.71
N GLY A 227 5.62 11.85 -10.74
CA GLY A 227 5.71 11.32 -12.10
C GLY A 227 4.89 10.04 -12.33
N ILE A 228 3.93 9.77 -11.44
CA ILE A 228 3.11 8.55 -11.46
C ILE A 228 1.83 8.80 -12.25
N GLY A 229 1.52 7.90 -13.19
CA GLY A 229 0.23 7.93 -13.90
C GLY A 229 -0.92 7.59 -12.95
N LEU A 230 -2.00 8.37 -12.97
CA LEU A 230 -3.12 8.20 -12.04
C LEU A 230 -4.43 7.99 -12.81
N TYR A 231 -5.00 6.80 -12.64
CA TYR A 231 -6.26 6.38 -13.21
C TYR A 231 -7.27 6.10 -12.09
N GLY A 232 -8.49 6.63 -12.24
CA GLY A 232 -9.59 6.44 -11.31
C GLY A 232 -10.83 5.93 -12.02
N PHE A 233 -11.84 5.54 -11.24
CA PHE A 233 -13.10 4.98 -11.77
C PHE A 233 -12.88 3.78 -12.70
N ALA A 234 -11.92 2.91 -12.38
CA ALA A 234 -11.66 1.69 -13.13
C ALA A 234 -12.81 0.68 -12.94
N ARG A 235 -13.69 0.59 -13.93
CA ARG A 235 -14.86 -0.30 -13.95
C ARG A 235 -15.30 -0.55 -15.38
N ASP A 236 -15.90 -1.72 -15.62
CA ASP A 236 -16.57 -2.05 -16.89
C ASP A 236 -15.69 -1.88 -18.15
N GLY A 237 -14.36 -2.00 -18.01
CA GLY A 237 -13.42 -1.85 -19.12
C GLY A 237 -13.06 -0.39 -19.46
N ASP A 238 -13.41 0.56 -18.60
CA ASP A 238 -13.10 1.99 -18.75
C ASP A 238 -12.36 2.55 -17.52
N VAL A 239 -11.66 3.67 -17.72
CA VAL A 239 -10.97 4.44 -16.69
C VAL A 239 -11.02 5.93 -16.99
N ASN A 240 -10.92 6.76 -15.96
CA ASN A 240 -10.63 8.19 -16.09
C ASN A 240 -9.16 8.45 -15.81
N LEU A 241 -8.47 9.10 -16.74
CA LEU A 241 -7.09 9.55 -16.58
C LEU A 241 -7.04 10.92 -15.88
N TYR A 242 -6.30 11.03 -14.79
CA TYR A 242 -6.12 12.26 -14.00
C TYR A 242 -4.71 12.85 -14.11
N VAL A 243 -3.71 11.98 -14.28
CA VAL A 243 -2.30 12.34 -14.40
C VAL A 243 -1.66 11.37 -15.39
N GLU A 244 -1.03 11.89 -16.44
CA GLU A 244 -0.26 11.06 -17.38
C GLU A 244 1.04 10.55 -16.71
N GLN A 245 1.42 9.32 -17.04
CA GLN A 245 2.69 8.74 -16.59
C GLN A 245 3.86 9.62 -17.03
N GLY A 246 4.81 9.88 -16.13
CA GLY A 246 5.94 10.76 -16.38
C GLY A 246 5.62 12.26 -16.47
N SER A 247 4.33 12.65 -16.42
CA SER A 247 3.94 14.06 -16.52
C SER A 247 4.40 14.89 -15.32
N GLY A 248 4.82 16.11 -15.61
CA GLY A 248 5.49 17.03 -14.68
C GLY A 248 6.74 17.58 -15.38
N GLY A 249 6.65 18.85 -15.80
CA GLY A 249 7.72 19.52 -16.54
C GLY A 249 9.06 19.41 -15.83
N ARG A 250 10.15 19.45 -16.62
CA ARG A 250 11.45 19.84 -16.09
C ARG A 250 11.28 21.14 -15.29
N PRO A 251 12.01 21.30 -14.17
CA PRO A 251 11.95 22.53 -13.39
C PRO A 251 12.15 23.78 -14.25
#